data_AF-A0A940ZY73-F1
#
_entry.id   AF-A0A940ZY73-F1
#
_cell.length_a   1.000
_cell.length_b   1.000
_cell.length_c   1.000
_cell.angle_alpha   90.00
_cell.angle_beta   90.00
_cell.angle_gamma   90.00
#
_symmetry.space_group_name_H-M   'P 1'
#
loop_
_entity.id
_entity.type
_entity.pdbx_description
1 polymer ?
#
loop_
_entity_poly.entity_id
_entity_poly.type
_entity_poly.pdbx_seq_one_letter_code
_entity_poly.pdbx_strand_id
1 'polypeptide(L)'
;MIVKRIREALQAEATRARAVDVRIGLGYIAILTDAGGTGVAYTPREDLEHGCSPLGEARPLGGRRVSDLLPYLESRTPIERAIGLAAANALIAARPPAAVTSGDILGALA
;
A
#
# COMPACT_ATOMS: atom_id res chain seq x y z
N MET A 1 -5.46 14.63 -11.58
CA MET A 1 -4.22 13.88 -11.29
C MET A 1 -4.52 12.39 -11.22
N ILE A 2 -3.60 11.53 -11.66
CA ILE A 2 -3.78 10.07 -11.66
C ILE A 2 -4.05 9.50 -10.27
N VAL A 3 -3.40 10.06 -9.24
CA VAL A 3 -3.52 9.66 -7.83
C VAL A 3 -4.97 9.70 -7.34
N LYS A 4 -5.70 10.79 -7.63
CA LYS A 4 -7.11 10.94 -7.26
C LYS A 4 -8.00 9.89 -7.93
N ARG A 5 -7.72 9.57 -9.20
CA ARG A 5 -8.45 8.54 -9.96
C ARG A 5 -8.23 7.13 -9.36
N ILE A 6 -7.02 6.84 -8.87
CA ILE A 6 -6.72 5.58 -8.17
C ILE A 6 -7.57 5.47 -6.90
N ARG A 7 -7.59 6.52 -6.07
CA ARG A 7 -8.41 6.54 -4.85
C ARG A 7 -9.88 6.30 -5.17
N GLU A 8 -10.43 7.05 -6.13
CA GLU A 8 -11.84 6.95 -6.53
C GLU A 8 -12.19 5.55 -7.04
N ALA A 9 -11.32 4.94 -7.86
CA ALA A 9 -11.54 3.60 -8.40
C ALA A 9 -11.51 2.50 -7.32
N LEU A 10 -10.80 2.71 -6.21
CA LEU A 10 -10.63 1.71 -5.16
C LEU A 10 -11.54 1.95 -3.94
N GLN A 11 -12.25 3.08 -3.87
CA GLN A 11 -12.97 3.51 -2.68
C GLN A 11 -13.98 2.48 -2.17
N ALA A 12 -14.73 1.85 -3.08
CA ALA A 12 -15.75 0.86 -2.70
C ALA A 12 -15.13 -0.37 -2.03
N GLU A 13 -14.06 -0.95 -2.60
CA GLU A 13 -13.31 -2.07 -2.05
C GLU A 13 -12.64 -1.69 -0.72
N ALA A 14 -12.07 -0.49 -0.66
CA ALA A 14 -11.34 0.01 0.50
C ALA A 14 -12.20 0.12 1.77
N THR A 15 -13.50 0.37 1.64
CA THR A 15 -14.42 0.39 2.79
C THR A 15 -14.65 -1.00 3.39
N ARG A 16 -14.44 -2.06 2.62
CA ARG A 16 -14.72 -3.45 3.00
C ARG A 16 -13.49 -4.20 3.52
N ALA A 17 -12.29 -3.70 3.28
CA ALA A 17 -11.04 -4.30 3.72
C ALA A 17 -10.41 -3.53 4.90
N ARG A 18 -9.73 -4.26 5.78
CA ARG A 18 -8.90 -3.72 6.86
C ARG A 18 -7.44 -4.07 6.67
N ALA A 19 -6.56 -3.13 7.03
CA ALA A 19 -5.13 -3.39 7.12
C ALA A 19 -4.85 -4.19 8.40
N VAL A 20 -4.64 -5.50 8.30
CA VAL A 20 -4.42 -6.37 9.47
C VAL A 20 -2.98 -6.35 9.94
N ASP A 21 -2.03 -6.07 9.05
CA ASP A 21 -0.63 -5.84 9.40
C ASP A 21 -0.05 -4.75 8.52
N VAL A 22 0.76 -3.87 9.11
CA VAL A 22 1.43 -2.76 8.43
C VAL A 22 2.88 -2.75 8.88
N ARG A 23 3.80 -2.96 7.94
CA ARG A 23 5.24 -2.97 8.19
C ARG A 23 5.89 -1.84 7.41
N ILE A 24 6.56 -0.94 8.11
CA ILE A 24 7.38 0.11 7.49
C ILE A 24 8.82 -0.38 7.55
N GLY A 25 9.24 -1.07 6.49
CA GLY A 25 10.62 -1.51 6.33
C GLY A 25 11.49 -0.39 5.80
N LEU A 26 12.79 -0.64 5.77
CA LEU A 26 13.71 0.31 5.14
C LEU A 26 13.46 0.35 3.63
N GLY A 27 13.35 -0.79 2.93
CA GLY A 27 13.20 -0.82 1.46
C GLY A 27 11.75 -0.63 1.00
N TYR A 28 10.83 -1.27 1.72
CA TYR A 28 9.43 -1.33 1.37
C TYR A 28 8.54 -1.17 2.59
N ILE A 29 7.41 -0.50 2.37
CA ILE A 29 6.25 -0.56 3.23
C ILE A 29 5.37 -1.69 2.71
N ALA A 30 4.92 -2.57 3.60
CA ALA A 30 4.02 -3.66 3.29
C ALA A 30 2.72 -3.53 4.09
N ILE A 31 1.59 -3.78 3.43
CA ILE A 31 0.26 -3.79 4.04
C ILE A 31 -0.43 -5.10 3.66
N LEU A 32 -0.77 -5.89 4.68
CA LEU A 32 -1.60 -7.07 4.55
C LEU A 32 -3.05 -6.69 4.86
N THR A 33 -3.98 -7.17 4.04
CA THR A 33 -5.42 -6.94 4.23
C THR A 33 -6.16 -8.22 4.62
N ASP A 34 -7.26 -8.09 5.35
CA ASP A 34 -8.19 -9.20 5.61
C ASP A 34 -8.92 -9.70 4.35
N ALA A 35 -8.90 -8.92 3.26
CA ALA A 35 -9.37 -9.32 1.93
C ALA A 35 -8.42 -10.30 1.22
N GLY A 36 -7.29 -10.67 1.83
CA GLY A 36 -6.35 -11.67 1.30
C GLY A 36 -5.24 -11.11 0.41
N GLY A 37 -5.24 -9.81 0.13
CA GLY A 37 -4.19 -9.14 -0.65
C GLY A 37 -3.09 -8.54 0.22
N THR A 38 -1.85 -8.62 -0.26
CA THR A 38 -0.70 -7.89 0.29
C THR A 38 -0.17 -6.91 -0.74
N GLY A 39 0.00 -5.66 -0.32
CA GLY A 39 0.55 -4.61 -1.16
C GLY A 39 1.85 -4.09 -0.61
N VAL A 40 2.76 -3.72 -1.52
CA VAL A 40 4.04 -3.10 -1.17
C VAL A 40 4.23 -1.78 -1.90
N ALA A 41 4.98 -0.86 -1.30
CA ALA A 41 5.46 0.36 -1.94
C ALA A 41 6.89 0.66 -1.48
N TYR A 42 7.69 1.26 -2.37
CA TYR A 42 9.02 1.74 -2.02
C TYR A 42 8.94 2.72 -0.85
N THR A 43 9.87 2.60 0.10
CA THR A 43 10.02 3.56 1.20
C THR A 43 10.93 4.68 0.72
N PRO A 44 10.43 5.93 0.53
CA PRO A 44 11.21 7.02 -0.07
C PRO A 44 12.24 7.58 0.91
N ARG A 45 13.32 6.82 1.17
CA ARG A 45 14.33 7.10 2.20
C ARG A 45 15.02 8.44 2.03
N GLU A 46 15.23 8.82 0.78
CA GLU A 46 15.93 10.05 0.39
C GLU A 46 15.16 11.31 0.81
N ASP A 47 13.83 11.19 0.93
CA ASP A 47 12.92 12.28 1.27
C ASP A 47 12.44 12.23 2.74
N LEU A 48 12.96 11.29 3.54
CA LEU A 48 12.64 11.23 4.97
C LEU A 48 13.52 12.21 5.73
N GLU A 49 12.92 13.05 6.55
CA GLU A 49 13.68 13.81 7.55
C GLU A 49 14.50 12.85 8.42
N HIS A 50 15.73 13.23 8.76
CA HIS A 50 16.64 12.42 9.57
C HIS A 50 16.02 12.15 10.96
N GLY A 51 15.38 11.00 11.11
CA GLY A 51 14.73 10.60 12.36
C GLY A 51 14.17 9.20 12.29
N CYS A 52 14.26 8.45 13.40
CA CYS A 52 13.76 7.07 13.48
C CYS A 52 12.22 6.95 13.47
N SER A 53 11.50 8.08 13.44
CA SER A 53 10.02 8.13 13.45
C SER A 53 9.47 9.13 12.41
N PRO A 54 9.55 8.81 11.11
CA PRO A 54 9.04 9.67 10.03
C PRO A 54 7.49 9.76 9.97
N LEU A 55 6.76 8.97 10.78
CA LEU A 55 5.30 9.12 10.92
C LEU A 55 4.95 9.93 12.17
N GLY A 56 4.11 10.94 12.00
CA GLY A 56 3.47 11.67 13.10
C GLY A 56 2.49 10.82 13.94
N GLU A 57 1.52 11.47 14.58
CA GLU A 57 0.57 10.87 15.55
C GLU A 57 -0.42 9.83 14.98
N ALA A 58 -0.34 9.48 13.68
CA ALA A 58 -1.28 8.57 13.02
C ALA A 58 -1.03 7.08 13.32
N ARG A 59 -0.98 6.71 14.62
CA ARG A 59 -0.79 5.33 15.08
C ARG A 59 -1.96 4.88 15.97
N PRO A 60 -2.34 3.59 15.93
CA PRO A 60 -1.85 2.52 15.05
C PRO A 60 -2.50 2.54 13.65
N LEU A 61 -1.73 2.12 12.64
CA LEU A 61 -2.24 1.92 11.26
C LEU A 61 -2.92 0.55 11.10
N GLY A 62 -2.46 -0.46 11.84
CA GLY A 62 -3.11 -1.77 11.90
C GLY A 62 -4.52 -1.69 12.48
N GLY A 63 -5.42 -2.50 11.93
CA GLY A 63 -6.84 -2.55 12.28
C GLY A 63 -7.71 -1.49 11.58
N ARG A 64 -7.11 -0.46 10.97
CA ARG A 64 -7.85 0.58 10.23
C ARG A 64 -8.47 0.04 8.96
N ARG A 65 -9.54 0.70 8.49
CA ARG A 65 -10.07 0.40 7.15
C ARG A 65 -9.09 0.91 6.12
N VAL A 66 -8.99 0.20 5.00
CA VAL A 66 -8.12 0.65 3.90
C VAL A 66 -8.60 2.00 3.35
N SER A 67 -9.90 2.30 3.45
CA SER A 67 -10.47 3.63 3.12
C SER A 67 -9.87 4.78 3.94
N ASP A 68 -9.35 4.52 5.13
CA ASP A 68 -8.71 5.52 5.99
C ASP A 68 -7.26 5.78 5.57
N LEU A 69 -6.65 4.84 4.83
CA LEU A 69 -5.26 4.90 4.36
C LEU A 69 -5.17 5.43 2.92
N LEU A 70 -6.18 5.19 2.08
CA LEU A 70 -6.19 5.67 0.69
C LEU A 70 -6.02 7.19 0.53
N PRO A 71 -6.54 8.08 1.42
CA PRO A 71 -6.30 9.51 1.33
C PRO A 71 -4.81 9.89 1.38
N TYR A 72 -3.96 9.06 1.99
CA TYR A 72 -2.53 9.31 2.06
C TYR A 72 -1.85 9.31 0.69
N LEU A 73 -2.44 8.70 -0.33
CA LEU A 73 -1.98 8.82 -1.72
C LEU A 73 -1.78 10.28 -2.16
N GLU A 74 -2.58 11.21 -1.63
CA GLU A 74 -2.54 12.64 -1.94
C GLU A 74 -1.76 13.46 -0.90
N SER A 75 -1.10 12.81 0.06
CA SER A 75 -0.31 13.50 1.08
C SER A 75 0.90 14.22 0.49
N ARG A 76 1.25 15.35 1.12
CA ARG A 76 2.53 16.04 0.84
C ARG A 76 3.72 15.31 1.47
N THR A 77 3.47 14.48 2.47
CA THR A 77 4.49 13.68 3.15
C THR A 77 4.82 12.42 2.34
N PRO A 78 6.07 12.22 1.90
CA PRO A 78 6.47 11.09 1.06
C PRO A 78 6.12 9.71 1.65
N ILE A 79 6.33 9.52 2.96
CA ILE A 79 6.04 8.25 3.61
C ILE A 79 4.55 7.94 3.68
N GLU A 80 3.71 8.96 3.87
CA GLU A 80 2.26 8.80 3.85
C GLU A 80 1.81 8.39 2.45
N ARG A 81 2.34 9.03 1.39
CA ARG A 81 2.06 8.59 0.01
C ARG A 81 2.41 7.13 -0.23
N ALA A 82 3.56 6.70 0.27
CA ALA A 82 3.99 5.31 0.16
C ALA A 82 3.06 4.35 0.92
N ILE A 83 2.55 4.74 2.10
CA ILE A 83 1.50 3.99 2.82
C ILE A 83 0.23 3.88 2.00
N GLY A 84 -0.27 5.01 1.46
CA GLY A 84 -1.47 5.02 0.62
C GLY A 84 -1.30 4.15 -0.63
N LEU A 85 -0.10 4.15 -1.22
CA LEU A 85 0.24 3.33 -2.37
C LEU A 85 0.31 1.83 -2.04
N ALA A 86 0.95 1.46 -0.93
CA ALA A 86 0.97 0.08 -0.46
C ALA A 86 -0.46 -0.43 -0.19
N ALA A 87 -1.33 0.44 0.37
CA ALA A 87 -2.71 0.11 0.65
C ALA A 87 -3.53 -0.12 -0.63
N ALA A 88 -3.34 0.74 -1.64
CA ALA A 88 -3.95 0.58 -2.96
C ALA A 88 -3.50 -0.72 -3.64
N ASN A 89 -2.19 -1.01 -3.59
CA ASN A 89 -1.62 -2.24 -4.14
C ASN A 89 -2.18 -3.49 -3.44
N ALA A 90 -2.46 -3.42 -2.14
CA ALA A 90 -3.02 -4.53 -1.38
C ALA A 90 -4.45 -4.87 -1.84
N LEU A 91 -5.28 -3.84 -2.12
CA LEU A 91 -6.62 -4.05 -2.67
C LEU A 91 -6.58 -4.69 -4.06
N ILE A 92 -5.68 -4.21 -4.92
CA ILE A 92 -5.52 -4.75 -6.27
C ILE A 92 -5.05 -6.21 -6.21
N ALA A 93 -4.10 -6.52 -5.32
CA ALA A 93 -3.60 -7.88 -5.12
C ALA A 93 -4.64 -8.84 -4.52
N ALA A 94 -5.66 -8.33 -3.81
CA ALA A 94 -6.77 -9.13 -3.30
C ALA A 94 -7.74 -9.58 -4.40
N ARG A 95 -7.69 -8.96 -5.58
CA ARG A 95 -8.57 -9.34 -6.69
C ARG A 95 -8.17 -10.70 -7.24
N PRO A 96 -9.15 -11.50 -7.72
CA PRO A 96 -8.83 -12.74 -8.43
C PRO A 96 -7.89 -12.44 -9.61
N PRO A 97 -6.79 -13.20 -9.77
CA PRO A 97 -5.89 -13.01 -10.90
C PRO A 97 -6.66 -13.20 -12.21
N ALA A 98 -6.65 -12.18 -13.07
CA ALA A 98 -7.17 -12.32 -14.42
C ALA A 98 -6.22 -13.26 -15.18
N ALA A 99 -6.69 -14.47 -15.50
CA ALA A 99 -5.98 -15.47 -16.33
C ALA A 99 -4.45 -15.39 -16.23
N VAL A 100 -3.90 -15.58 -15.02
CA VAL A 100 -2.46 -15.52 -14.81
C VAL A 100 -1.85 -16.87 -15.14
N THR A 101 -0.94 -16.89 -16.11
CA THR A 101 -0.10 -18.06 -16.36
C THR A 101 0.99 -18.11 -15.29
N SER A 102 1.05 -19.22 -14.54
CA SER A 102 2.15 -19.51 -13.63
C SER A 102 3.45 -19.69 -14.43
N GLY A 103 4.53 -19.06 -14.00
CA GLY A 103 5.86 -19.22 -14.60
C GLY A 103 6.95 -18.61 -13.71
N ASP A 104 8.16 -19.14 -13.85
CA ASP A 104 9.35 -18.53 -13.25
C ASP A 104 9.94 -17.53 -14.24
N ILE A 105 10.02 -16.24 -13.85
CA ILE A 105 10.60 -15.19 -14.69
C ILE A 105 12.08 -15.46 -14.98
N LEU A 106 12.80 -16.11 -14.06
CA LEU A 106 14.19 -16.51 -14.29
C LEU A 106 14.27 -17.62 -15.34
N GLY A 107 13.26 -18.49 -15.40
CA GLY A 107 13.12 -19.48 -16.46
C GLY A 107 12.80 -18.87 -17.83
N ALA A 108 12.26 -17.66 -17.88
CA ALA A 108 11.95 -16.94 -19.14
C ALA A 108 13.13 -16.07 -19.65
N LEU A 109 14.17 -15.90 -18.85
CA LEU A 109 15.37 -15.13 -19.18
C LEU A 109 16.57 -16.01 -19.59
N ALA A 110 16.42 -17.33 -19.55
CA ALA A 110 17.40 -18.33 -20.01
C ALA A 110 17.24 -18.63 -21.50
#